data_AF-A0A3A5QHX6-F1
#
_entry.id   AF-A0A3A5QHX6-F1
#
_cell.length_a   1.000
_cell.length_b   1.000
_cell.length_c   1.000
_cell.angle_alpha   90.00
_cell.angle_beta   90.00
_cell.angle_gamma   90.00
#
_symmetry.space_group_name_H-M   'P 1'
#
loop_
_entity.id
_entity.type
_entity.pdbx_description
1 polymer ?
#
loop_
_entity_poly.entity_id
_entity_poly.type
_entity_poly.pdbx_seq_one_letter_code
_entity_poly.pdbx_strand_id
1 'polypeptide(L)'
;MKKVKRLMIPYFTTSVIVITIKLLTQDFMLVEHPVTLLSFFEILYLPVAGYFLWFIWALWWMFVILPFFKTKTSRDVLFLVSVLLHFIPLEVTSLFCLEQFRGMLVYFMFGIFAFENRWLYYFIVNFKWSKLVCAVLLFISMEVIYFLNMDENINIVLPFIGIWFIIEASKSISKRWGEVNKNSWLMLVSASSYIIYLFHTTFEGITKAMLHRIPFNSGLWYVFVFESITVVLMGVIIPMILHRWVLKKYKITRILFGL
;
A
#
# COMPACT_ATOMS: atom_id res chain seq x y z
N MET A 1 2.07 2.50 21.66
CA MET A 1 3.52 2.72 21.41
C MET A 1 4.19 1.68 20.50
N LYS A 2 4.07 0.36 20.73
CA LYS A 2 4.75 -0.66 19.88
C LYS A 2 4.40 -0.58 18.38
N LYS A 3 3.12 -0.43 18.02
CA LYS A 3 2.66 -0.31 16.61
C LYS A 3 3.19 0.94 15.93
N VAL A 4 3.08 2.10 16.59
CA VAL A 4 3.62 3.39 16.12
C VAL A 4 5.11 3.32 15.84
N LYS A 5 5.89 2.75 16.77
CA LYS A 5 7.34 2.56 16.60
C LYS A 5 7.66 1.68 15.38
N ARG A 6 6.85 0.65 15.13
CA ARG A 6 7.02 -0.30 14.02
C ARG A 6 6.64 0.28 12.65
N LEU A 7 6.01 1.46 12.61
CA LEU A 7 5.62 2.15 11.38
C LEU A 7 6.50 3.37 11.10
N MET A 8 6.70 4.23 12.10
CA MET A 8 7.40 5.50 11.90
C MET A 8 8.91 5.32 11.76
N ILE A 9 9.53 4.38 12.48
CA ILE A 9 10.98 4.14 12.34
C ILE A 9 11.33 3.69 10.91
N PRO A 10 10.63 2.70 10.33
CA PRO A 10 10.85 2.33 8.93
C PRO A 10 10.57 3.47 7.95
N TYR A 11 9.50 4.24 8.17
CA TYR A 11 9.22 5.43 7.35
C TYR A 11 10.41 6.38 7.32
N PHE A 12 10.92 6.81 8.47
CA PHE A 12 12.04 7.75 8.53
C PHE A 12 13.32 7.15 7.95
N THR A 13 13.61 5.89 8.27
CA THR A 13 14.80 5.19 7.76
C THR A 13 14.78 5.11 6.25
N THR A 14 13.67 4.62 5.68
CA THR A 14 13.50 4.51 4.23
C THR A 14 13.53 5.89 3.58
N SER A 15 12.89 6.90 4.17
CA SER A 15 12.87 8.25 3.59
C SER A 15 14.26 8.86 3.51
N VAL A 16 15.09 8.70 4.56
CA VAL A 16 16.49 9.15 4.56
C VAL A 16 17.29 8.43 3.47
N ILE A 17 17.13 7.11 3.33
CA ILE A 17 17.82 6.33 2.30
C ILE A 17 17.42 6.80 0.90
N VAL A 18 16.12 6.94 0.64
CA VAL A 18 15.59 7.34 -0.67
C VAL A 18 16.03 8.76 -1.04
N ILE A 19 15.96 9.73 -0.12
CA ILE A 19 16.44 11.09 -0.37
C ILE A 19 17.94 11.08 -0.65
N THR A 20 18.73 10.31 0.11
CA THR A 20 20.18 10.18 -0.12
C THR A 20 20.47 9.63 -1.52
N ILE A 21 19.77 8.57 -1.93
CA ILE A 21 19.90 8.01 -3.28
C ILE A 21 19.54 9.05 -4.33
N LYS A 22 18.41 9.76 -4.17
CA LYS A 22 17.97 10.78 -5.13
C LYS A 22 18.98 11.93 -5.25
N LEU A 23 19.48 12.45 -4.13
CA LEU A 23 20.49 13.52 -4.13
C LEU A 23 21.78 13.11 -4.85
N LEU A 24 22.22 11.85 -4.70
CA LEU A 24 23.42 11.34 -5.36
C LEU A 24 23.21 11.05 -6.86
N THR A 25 21.97 10.85 -7.30
CA THR A 25 21.66 10.35 -8.65
C THR A 25 21.02 11.38 -9.57
N GLN A 26 20.40 12.43 -9.02
CA GLN A 26 19.64 13.42 -9.78
C GLN A 26 20.45 14.19 -10.83
N ASP A 27 21.76 14.32 -10.66
CA ASP A 27 22.63 15.01 -11.64
C ASP A 27 22.96 14.15 -12.86
N PHE A 28 22.86 12.82 -12.75
CA PHE A 28 23.29 11.87 -13.78
C PHE A 28 22.16 11.03 -14.36
N MET A 29 21.04 10.88 -13.63
CA MET A 29 19.93 10.03 -14.02
C MET A 29 18.63 10.83 -14.01
N LEU A 30 17.68 10.39 -14.85
CA LEU A 30 16.35 10.97 -14.86
C LEU A 30 15.63 10.56 -13.57
N VAL A 31 15.57 11.49 -12.62
CA VAL A 31 14.90 11.31 -11.32
C VAL A 31 13.59 12.08 -11.34
N GLU A 32 12.48 11.34 -11.22
CA GLU A 32 11.17 11.95 -11.04
C GLU A 32 11.05 12.56 -9.64
N HIS A 33 10.56 13.81 -9.59
CA HIS A 33 10.47 14.63 -8.38
C HIS A 33 11.81 14.75 -7.64
N PRO A 34 12.70 15.66 -8.11
CA PRO A 34 14.00 15.89 -7.48
C PRO A 34 13.84 16.41 -6.06
N VAL A 35 14.84 16.15 -5.23
CA VAL A 35 14.82 16.49 -3.79
C VAL A 35 15.97 17.42 -3.46
N THR A 36 15.83 18.16 -2.37
CA THR A 36 16.87 19.07 -1.88
C THR A 36 17.31 18.65 -0.47
N LEU A 37 18.33 19.31 0.08
CA LEU A 37 18.72 19.09 1.47
C LEU A 37 17.60 19.44 2.47
N LEU A 38 16.72 20.39 2.12
CA LEU A 38 15.54 20.72 2.93
C LEU A 38 14.56 19.54 3.03
N SER A 39 14.54 18.66 2.04
CA SER A 39 13.65 17.49 2.04
C SER A 39 13.89 16.56 3.22
N PHE A 40 15.09 16.54 3.84
CA PHE A 40 15.33 15.81 5.09
C PHE A 40 14.54 16.35 6.29
N PHE A 41 14.19 17.64 6.30
CA PHE A 41 13.29 18.21 7.32
C PHE A 41 11.83 18.00 6.95
N GLU A 42 11.51 18.09 5.66
CA GLU A 42 10.14 17.90 5.17
C GLU A 42 9.59 16.50 5.46
N ILE A 43 10.44 15.46 5.54
CA ILE A 43 9.99 14.10 5.91
C ILE A 43 9.25 14.05 7.26
N LEU A 44 9.49 15.01 8.16
CA LEU A 44 8.86 15.07 9.48
C LEU A 44 7.35 15.36 9.39
N TYR A 45 6.89 15.96 8.29
CA TYR A 45 5.50 16.34 8.11
C TYR A 45 4.92 16.02 6.73
N LEU A 46 5.72 15.62 5.74
CA LEU A 46 5.27 15.24 4.39
C LEU A 46 6.05 14.02 3.85
N PRO A 47 5.42 13.18 3.00
CA PRO A 47 6.06 12.00 2.40
C PRO A 47 6.90 12.38 1.17
N VAL A 48 7.82 13.34 1.32
CA VAL A 48 8.59 13.93 0.20
C VAL A 48 9.52 12.92 -0.49
N ALA A 49 10.03 11.93 0.26
CA ALA A 49 10.88 10.89 -0.30
C ALA A 49 10.16 10.06 -1.39
N GLY A 50 8.85 9.85 -1.22
CA GLY A 50 8.00 9.17 -2.19
C GLY A 50 6.55 9.21 -1.74
N TYR A 51 5.68 9.70 -2.62
CA TYR A 51 4.26 9.93 -2.31
C TYR A 51 3.61 8.71 -1.67
N PHE A 52 3.87 7.50 -2.18
CA PHE A 52 3.31 6.24 -1.68
C PHE A 52 3.47 6.02 -0.16
N LEU A 53 4.46 6.66 0.50
CA LEU A 53 4.68 6.60 1.94
C LEU A 53 3.58 7.32 2.76
N TRP A 54 2.69 8.09 2.13
CA TRP A 54 1.53 8.72 2.78
C TRP A 54 0.69 7.72 3.58
N PHE A 55 0.62 6.46 3.12
CA PHE A 55 -0.17 5.42 3.75
C PHE A 55 0.35 5.07 5.16
N ILE A 56 1.66 5.19 5.42
CA ILE A 56 2.19 4.98 6.78
C ILE A 56 1.69 6.06 7.74
N TRP A 57 1.65 7.32 7.30
CA TRP A 57 1.09 8.43 8.08
C TRP A 57 -0.41 8.26 8.33
N ALA A 58 -1.17 7.87 7.31
CA ALA A 58 -2.60 7.62 7.45
C ALA A 58 -2.88 6.49 8.48
N LEU A 59 -2.16 5.38 8.40
CA LEU A 59 -2.26 4.29 9.39
C LEU A 59 -1.81 4.74 10.79
N TRP A 60 -0.79 5.59 10.89
CA TRP A 60 -0.34 6.13 12.15
C TRP A 60 -1.47 6.90 12.86
N TRP A 61 -2.14 7.81 12.14
CA TRP A 61 -3.29 8.54 12.67
C TRP A 61 -4.44 7.61 13.11
N MET A 62 -4.77 6.61 12.29
CA MET A 62 -5.78 5.61 12.65
C MET A 62 -5.44 4.89 13.96
N PHE A 63 -4.17 4.52 14.17
CA PHE A 63 -3.72 3.85 15.40
C PHE A 63 -3.55 4.79 16.61
N VAL A 64 -3.39 6.10 16.38
CA VAL A 64 -3.40 7.10 17.44
C VAL A 64 -4.84 7.37 17.91
N ILE A 65 -5.79 7.42 16.98
CA ILE A 65 -7.19 7.78 17.26
C ILE A 65 -7.99 6.59 17.81
N LEU A 66 -7.84 5.39 17.23
CA LEU A 66 -8.65 4.22 17.60
C LEU A 66 -8.64 3.87 19.11
N PRO A 67 -7.51 3.95 19.86
CA PRO A 67 -7.49 3.66 21.29
C PRO A 67 -8.41 4.52 22.17
N PHE A 68 -8.84 5.70 21.68
CA PHE A 68 -9.82 6.52 22.38
C PHE A 68 -11.25 5.94 22.31
N PHE A 69 -11.52 5.03 21.36
CA PHE A 69 -12.84 4.42 21.11
C PHE A 69 -12.87 2.95 21.58
N LYS A 70 -12.94 2.75 22.90
CA LYS A 70 -12.82 1.42 23.54
C LYS A 70 -14.07 0.56 23.44
N THR A 71 -15.25 1.16 23.38
CA THR A 71 -16.53 0.44 23.35
C THR A 71 -17.00 0.22 21.91
N LYS A 72 -17.80 -0.82 21.68
CA LYS A 72 -18.39 -1.09 20.36
C LYS A 72 -19.19 0.12 19.86
N THR A 73 -20.06 0.67 20.70
CA THR A 73 -20.86 1.85 20.36
C THR A 73 -19.99 3.05 19.97
N SER A 74 -18.89 3.30 20.68
CA SER A 74 -17.96 4.39 20.31
C SER A 74 -17.30 4.16 18.94
N ARG A 75 -16.99 2.90 18.58
CA ARG A 75 -16.43 2.57 17.27
C ARG A 75 -17.46 2.65 16.15
N ASP A 76 -18.71 2.27 16.42
CA ASP A 76 -19.82 2.43 15.48
C ASP A 76 -20.08 3.93 15.19
N VAL A 77 -20.02 4.78 16.23
CA VAL A 77 -20.09 6.25 16.07
C VAL A 77 -18.91 6.76 15.26
N LEU A 78 -17.68 6.31 15.53
CA LEU A 78 -16.50 6.69 14.74
C LEU A 78 -16.63 6.24 13.28
N PHE A 79 -17.21 5.08 13.01
CA PHE A 79 -17.51 4.64 11.64
C PHE A 79 -18.50 5.59 10.95
N LEU A 80 -19.59 5.97 11.63
CA LEU A 80 -20.53 6.95 11.08
C LEU A 80 -19.85 8.30 10.78
N VAL A 81 -19.03 8.80 11.71
CA VAL A 81 -18.24 10.02 11.51
C VAL A 81 -17.29 9.87 10.32
N SER A 82 -16.67 8.70 10.14
CA SER A 82 -15.77 8.46 9.00
C SER A 82 -16.49 8.49 7.64
N VAL A 83 -17.74 8.01 7.57
CA VAL A 83 -18.59 8.11 6.38
C VAL A 83 -18.90 9.58 6.09
N LEU A 84 -19.30 10.34 7.10
CA LEU A 84 -19.58 11.78 6.95
C LEU A 84 -18.33 12.54 6.49
N LEU A 85 -17.18 12.30 7.12
CA LEU A 85 -15.91 12.91 6.74
C LEU A 85 -15.49 12.56 5.31
N HIS A 86 -15.79 11.36 4.83
CA HIS A 86 -15.45 10.96 3.47
C HIS A 86 -16.19 11.81 2.43
N PHE A 87 -17.50 12.01 2.61
CA PHE A 87 -18.34 12.72 1.63
C PHE A 87 -18.38 14.24 1.77
N ILE A 88 -18.14 14.80 2.96
CA ILE A 88 -18.13 16.26 3.13
C ILE A 88 -16.84 16.81 2.53
N PRO A 89 -16.88 17.72 1.53
CA PRO A 89 -15.69 18.32 0.92
C PRO A 89 -15.03 19.32 1.89
N LEU A 90 -14.35 18.81 2.90
CA LEU A 90 -13.55 19.60 3.84
C LEU A 90 -12.15 19.82 3.27
N GLU A 91 -11.74 21.06 3.10
CA GLU A 91 -10.34 21.39 2.80
C GLU A 91 -9.49 21.07 4.04
N VAL A 92 -8.84 19.91 4.03
CA VAL A 92 -7.94 19.45 5.08
C VAL A 92 -6.51 19.66 4.61
N THR A 93 -5.63 20.12 5.50
CA THR A 93 -4.21 20.31 5.19
C THR A 93 -3.56 18.99 4.75
N SER A 94 -2.71 19.03 3.73
CA SER A 94 -1.90 17.86 3.32
C SER A 94 -0.76 17.53 4.31
N LEU A 95 -0.46 18.46 5.23
CA LEU A 95 0.49 18.25 6.33
C LEU A 95 0.10 17.03 7.16
N PHE A 96 1.10 16.22 7.49
CA PHE A 96 0.96 14.94 8.19
C PHE A 96 0.03 13.94 7.50
N CYS A 97 -0.17 14.09 6.18
CA CYS A 97 -1.07 13.28 5.35
C CYS A 97 -2.51 13.23 5.90
N LEU A 98 -3.00 14.33 6.48
CA LEU A 98 -4.34 14.39 7.09
C LEU A 98 -5.45 14.25 6.03
N GLU A 99 -5.22 14.76 4.83
CA GLU A 99 -6.13 14.58 3.69
C GLU A 99 -6.29 13.09 3.33
N GLN A 100 -5.18 12.35 3.18
CA GLN A 100 -5.24 10.93 2.88
C GLN A 100 -5.80 10.13 4.06
N PHE A 101 -5.48 10.52 5.30
CA PHE A 101 -6.10 9.94 6.50
C PHE A 101 -7.63 10.10 6.48
N ARG A 102 -8.14 11.31 6.22
CA ARG A 102 -9.58 11.60 6.11
C ARG A 102 -10.22 10.68 5.06
N GLY A 103 -9.62 10.61 3.87
CA GLY A 103 -10.13 9.79 2.76
C GLY A 103 -10.18 8.30 3.07
N MET A 104 -9.18 7.78 3.80
CA MET A 104 -9.01 6.34 4.04
C MET A 104 -9.63 5.83 5.35
N LEU A 105 -10.03 6.73 6.25
CA LEU A 105 -10.61 6.37 7.55
C LEU A 105 -11.86 5.50 7.42
N VAL A 106 -12.70 5.77 6.42
CA VAL A 106 -13.94 5.02 6.17
C VAL A 106 -13.69 3.54 5.92
N TYR A 107 -12.68 3.19 5.13
CA TYR A 107 -12.35 1.80 4.81
C TYR A 107 -11.79 1.06 6.02
N PHE A 108 -10.95 1.74 6.80
CA PHE A 108 -10.40 1.18 8.03
C PHE A 108 -11.49 0.90 9.07
N MET A 109 -12.37 1.88 9.30
CA MET A 109 -13.48 1.75 10.24
C MET A 109 -14.55 0.75 9.76
N PHE A 110 -14.78 0.66 8.45
CA PHE A 110 -15.67 -0.36 7.86
C PHE A 110 -15.17 -1.77 8.18
N GLY A 111 -13.85 -2.02 8.10
CA GLY A 111 -13.28 -3.31 8.47
C GLY A 111 -13.55 -3.69 9.94
N ILE A 112 -13.46 -2.72 10.85
CA ILE A 112 -13.77 -2.91 12.28
C ILE A 112 -15.26 -3.18 12.46
N PHE A 113 -16.12 -2.34 11.87
CA PHE A 113 -17.57 -2.49 11.93
C PHE A 113 -18.03 -3.85 11.40
N ALA A 114 -17.48 -4.28 10.26
CA ALA A 114 -17.81 -5.56 9.63
C ALA A 114 -17.38 -6.76 10.49
N PHE A 115 -16.27 -6.65 11.22
CA PHE A 115 -15.81 -7.69 12.14
C PHE A 115 -16.71 -7.81 13.39
N GLU A 116 -17.26 -6.70 13.88
CA GLU A 116 -18.10 -6.66 15.09
C GLU A 116 -19.60 -6.91 14.84
N ASN A 117 -20.03 -6.80 13.58
CA ASN A 117 -21.37 -7.13 13.15
C ASN A 117 -21.46 -8.62 12.81
N ARG A 118 -22.31 -9.37 13.53
CA ARG A 118 -22.43 -10.83 13.38
C ARG A 118 -22.75 -11.27 11.95
N TRP A 119 -23.61 -10.52 11.25
CA TRP A 119 -24.02 -10.86 9.89
C TRP A 119 -22.88 -10.66 8.89
N LEU A 120 -22.23 -9.49 8.93
CA LEU A 120 -21.07 -9.19 8.08
C LEU A 120 -19.90 -10.12 8.39
N TYR A 121 -19.62 -10.37 9.66
CA TYR A 121 -18.59 -11.30 10.09
C TYR A 121 -18.84 -12.70 9.52
N TYR A 122 -20.07 -13.23 9.66
CA TYR A 122 -20.42 -14.55 9.11
C TYR A 122 -20.32 -14.57 7.58
N PHE A 123 -20.73 -13.50 6.91
CA PHE A 123 -20.57 -13.37 5.46
C PHE A 123 -19.09 -13.36 5.03
N ILE A 124 -18.25 -12.61 5.76
CA ILE A 124 -16.83 -12.43 5.47
C ILE A 124 -16.01 -13.65 5.86
N VAL A 125 -16.35 -14.42 6.89
CA VAL A 125 -15.52 -15.58 7.29
C VAL A 125 -15.84 -16.82 6.46
N ASN A 126 -17.11 -17.08 6.16
CA ASN A 126 -17.49 -18.28 5.42
C ASN A 126 -16.99 -18.22 3.99
N PHE A 127 -16.43 -19.31 3.49
CA PHE A 127 -16.00 -19.40 2.09
C PHE A 127 -16.96 -20.25 1.27
N LYS A 128 -17.37 -19.75 0.11
CA LYS A 128 -18.13 -20.47 -0.91
C LYS A 128 -17.59 -20.10 -2.28
N TRP A 129 -17.42 -21.08 -3.19
CA TRP A 129 -16.95 -20.80 -4.55
C TRP A 129 -17.89 -19.87 -5.33
N SER A 130 -19.20 -19.96 -5.09
CA SER A 130 -20.16 -19.02 -5.68
C SER A 130 -19.88 -17.57 -5.29
N LYS A 131 -19.47 -17.31 -4.03
CA LYS A 131 -19.09 -15.95 -3.59
C LYS A 131 -17.82 -15.47 -4.25
N LEU A 132 -16.82 -16.33 -4.43
CA LEU A 132 -15.60 -15.97 -5.15
C LEU A 132 -15.91 -15.60 -6.60
N VAL A 133 -16.67 -16.42 -7.31
CA VAL A 133 -17.06 -16.16 -8.70
C VAL A 133 -17.85 -14.84 -8.79
N CYS A 134 -18.79 -14.62 -7.88
CA CYS A 134 -19.55 -13.37 -7.80
C CYS A 134 -18.65 -12.15 -7.55
N ALA A 135 -17.72 -12.25 -6.60
CA ALA A 135 -16.78 -11.16 -6.30
C ALA A 135 -15.84 -10.86 -7.47
N VAL A 136 -15.35 -11.88 -8.18
CA VAL A 136 -14.52 -11.72 -9.39
C VAL A 136 -15.32 -11.02 -10.50
N LEU A 137 -16.52 -11.50 -10.80
CA LEU A 137 -17.36 -10.94 -11.86
C LEU A 137 -17.73 -9.48 -11.56
N LEU A 138 -18.12 -9.18 -10.31
CA LEU A 138 -18.46 -7.82 -9.89
C LEU A 138 -17.26 -6.88 -9.93
N PHE A 139 -16.08 -7.34 -9.50
CA PHE A 139 -14.87 -6.55 -9.57
C PHE A 139 -14.50 -6.22 -11.02
N ILE A 140 -14.49 -7.23 -11.90
CA ILE A 140 -14.20 -7.02 -13.33
C ILE A 140 -15.23 -6.11 -13.97
N SER A 141 -16.53 -6.31 -13.71
CA SER A 141 -17.57 -5.47 -14.30
C SER A 141 -17.43 -4.02 -13.86
N MET A 142 -17.18 -3.78 -12.57
CA MET A 142 -17.06 -2.41 -12.05
C MET A 142 -15.79 -1.71 -12.53
N GLU A 143 -14.67 -2.44 -12.64
CA GLU A 143 -13.46 -1.94 -13.29
C GLU A 143 -13.70 -1.56 -14.75
N VAL A 144 -14.37 -2.42 -15.53
CA VAL A 144 -14.69 -2.11 -16.93
C VAL A 144 -15.54 -0.85 -17.04
N ILE A 145 -16.57 -0.71 -16.20
CA ILE A 145 -17.43 0.48 -16.23
C ILE A 145 -16.66 1.74 -15.79
N TYR A 146 -15.74 1.60 -14.82
CA TYR A 146 -14.83 2.67 -14.40
C TYR A 146 -13.90 3.09 -15.53
N PHE A 147 -13.23 2.15 -16.20
CA PHE A 147 -12.34 2.43 -17.33
C PHE A 147 -13.05 3.06 -18.53
N LEU A 148 -14.31 2.71 -18.75
CA LEU A 148 -15.15 3.32 -19.79
C LEU A 148 -15.75 4.67 -19.37
N ASN A 149 -15.46 5.16 -18.16
CA ASN A 149 -15.97 6.42 -17.59
C ASN A 149 -17.50 6.56 -17.68
N MET A 150 -18.25 5.46 -17.50
CA MET A 150 -19.70 5.50 -17.72
C MET A 150 -20.49 6.06 -16.52
N ASP A 151 -19.95 5.99 -15.29
CA ASP A 151 -20.59 6.53 -14.08
C ASP A 151 -19.55 6.92 -13.02
N GLU A 152 -19.59 8.16 -12.57
CA GLU A 152 -18.68 8.71 -11.55
C GLU A 152 -18.94 8.10 -10.15
N ASN A 153 -20.15 7.62 -9.87
CA ASN A 153 -20.51 7.03 -8.57
C ASN A 153 -19.79 5.69 -8.30
N ILE A 154 -19.25 5.07 -9.35
CA ILE A 154 -18.50 3.81 -9.24
C ILE A 154 -17.26 3.98 -8.37
N ASN A 155 -16.68 5.19 -8.34
CA ASN A 155 -15.56 5.53 -7.47
C ASN A 155 -15.84 5.27 -5.98
N ILE A 156 -17.10 5.35 -5.57
CA ILE A 156 -17.52 5.13 -4.19
C ILE A 156 -17.62 3.63 -3.89
N VAL A 157 -18.13 2.84 -4.84
CA VAL A 157 -18.48 1.42 -4.62
C VAL A 157 -17.31 0.48 -4.94
N LEU A 158 -16.52 0.81 -5.97
CA LEU A 158 -15.42 0.00 -6.47
C LEU A 158 -14.41 -0.39 -5.37
N PRO A 159 -14.00 0.52 -4.44
CA PRO A 159 -13.09 0.14 -3.36
C PRO A 159 -13.67 -0.96 -2.45
N PHE A 160 -14.96 -0.93 -2.12
CA PHE A 160 -15.59 -1.96 -1.29
C PHE A 160 -15.65 -3.31 -2.01
N ILE A 161 -15.95 -3.30 -3.31
CA ILE A 161 -15.96 -4.51 -4.13
C ILE A 161 -14.54 -5.08 -4.26
N GLY A 162 -13.53 -4.22 -4.46
CA GLY A 162 -12.12 -4.60 -4.49
C GLY A 162 -11.65 -5.25 -3.18
N ILE A 163 -12.01 -4.65 -2.03
CA ILE A 163 -11.73 -5.24 -0.71
C ILE A 163 -12.37 -6.63 -0.59
N TRP A 164 -13.65 -6.76 -0.98
CA TRP A 164 -14.34 -8.05 -0.93
C TRP A 164 -13.71 -9.10 -1.85
N PHE A 165 -13.36 -8.71 -3.08
CA PHE A 165 -12.65 -9.56 -4.04
C PHE A 165 -11.33 -10.07 -3.46
N ILE A 166 -10.49 -9.18 -2.93
CA ILE A 166 -9.19 -9.55 -2.33
C ILE A 166 -9.38 -10.53 -1.18
N ILE A 167 -10.39 -10.33 -0.33
CA ILE A 167 -10.69 -11.23 0.79
C ILE A 167 -11.09 -12.63 0.29
N GLU A 168 -12.02 -12.74 -0.66
CA GLU A 168 -12.44 -14.06 -1.18
C GLU A 168 -11.33 -14.75 -1.97
N ALA A 169 -10.56 -14.00 -2.76
CA ALA A 169 -9.39 -14.51 -3.47
C ALA A 169 -8.35 -15.08 -2.48
N SER A 170 -8.07 -14.35 -1.40
CA SER A 170 -7.13 -14.77 -0.35
C SER A 170 -7.56 -16.07 0.33
N LYS A 171 -8.86 -16.24 0.63
CA LYS A 171 -9.39 -17.51 1.18
C LYS A 171 -9.26 -18.68 0.21
N SER A 172 -9.43 -18.42 -1.09
CA SER A 172 -9.32 -19.46 -2.11
C SER A 172 -7.88 -20.00 -2.17
N ILE A 173 -6.90 -19.11 -2.06
CA ILE A 173 -5.47 -19.41 -2.00
C ILE A 173 -5.16 -20.20 -0.72
N SER A 174 -5.64 -19.71 0.44
CA SER A 174 -5.37 -20.37 1.72
C SER A 174 -6.00 -21.76 1.84
N LYS A 175 -7.16 -22.00 1.19
CA LYS A 175 -7.86 -23.28 1.24
C LYS A 175 -7.30 -24.32 0.26
N ARG A 176 -6.90 -23.90 -0.95
CA ARG A 176 -6.31 -24.81 -1.95
C ARG A 176 -4.90 -25.26 -1.59
N TRP A 177 -4.15 -24.43 -0.88
CA TRP A 177 -2.82 -24.77 -0.38
C TRP A 177 -2.85 -25.02 1.12
N GLY A 178 -3.52 -26.10 1.54
CA GLY A 178 -3.57 -26.54 2.95
C GLY A 178 -2.21 -26.81 3.60
N GLU A 179 -1.15 -26.89 2.79
CA GLU A 179 0.25 -26.96 3.23
C GLU A 179 1.10 -26.01 2.39
N VAL A 180 0.89 -24.70 2.50
CA VAL A 180 1.90 -23.77 1.96
C VAL A 180 3.21 -24.04 2.68
N ASN A 181 4.12 -24.76 2.02
CA ASN A 181 5.46 -25.01 2.54
C ASN A 181 6.07 -23.65 2.96
N LYS A 182 6.71 -23.59 4.13
CA LYS A 182 7.33 -22.35 4.64
C LYS A 182 8.32 -21.73 3.64
N ASN A 183 8.85 -22.56 2.72
CA ASN A 183 9.77 -22.16 1.66
C ASN A 183 9.09 -21.83 0.32
N SER A 184 7.76 -21.81 0.24
CA SER A 184 7.08 -21.42 -0.99
C SER A 184 7.38 -19.96 -1.35
N TRP A 185 7.39 -19.66 -2.64
CA TRP A 185 7.64 -18.31 -3.12
C TRP A 185 6.59 -17.32 -2.60
N LEU A 186 5.32 -17.76 -2.48
CA LEU A 186 4.24 -16.96 -1.91
C LEU A 186 4.51 -16.54 -0.45
N MET A 187 5.02 -17.45 0.39
CA MET A 187 5.36 -17.11 1.78
C MET A 187 6.55 -16.15 1.85
N LEU A 188 7.51 -16.29 0.93
CA LEU A 188 8.63 -15.37 0.84
C LEU A 188 8.18 -13.95 0.44
N VAL A 189 7.30 -13.83 -0.55
CA VAL A 189 6.69 -12.56 -0.97
C VAL A 189 5.90 -11.96 0.19
N SER A 190 5.03 -12.74 0.83
CA SER A 190 4.23 -12.31 1.99
C SER A 190 5.10 -11.79 3.14
N ALA A 191 6.14 -12.55 3.51
CA ALA A 191 7.07 -12.15 4.57
C ALA A 191 7.88 -10.88 4.22
N SER A 192 8.07 -10.61 2.92
CA SER A 192 8.82 -9.44 2.42
C SER A 192 7.91 -8.27 2.04
N SER A 193 6.59 -8.42 2.10
CA SER A 193 5.60 -7.46 1.60
C SER A 193 5.81 -6.03 2.12
N TYR A 194 6.14 -5.88 3.40
CA TYR A 194 6.42 -4.58 3.99
C TYR A 194 7.69 -3.93 3.42
N ILE A 195 8.74 -4.73 3.18
CA ILE A 195 9.99 -4.23 2.58
C ILE A 195 9.79 -3.91 1.09
N ILE A 196 9.03 -4.74 0.37
CA ILE A 196 8.60 -4.44 -1.00
C ILE A 196 7.88 -3.10 -1.02
N TYR A 197 6.87 -2.92 -0.16
CA TYR A 197 6.15 -1.65 -0.06
C TYR A 197 7.11 -0.47 0.21
N LEU A 198 8.09 -0.59 1.10
CA LEU A 198 9.03 0.50 1.40
C LEU A 198 9.97 0.86 0.24
N PHE A 199 10.37 -0.10 -0.59
CA PHE A 199 11.45 0.11 -1.57
C PHE A 199 11.07 -0.10 -3.04
N HIS A 200 9.87 -0.58 -3.36
CA HIS A 200 9.47 -0.93 -4.73
C HIS A 200 9.70 0.24 -5.71
N THR A 201 9.16 1.42 -5.42
CA THR A 201 9.32 2.61 -6.27
C THR A 201 10.78 3.05 -6.43
N THR A 202 11.64 2.79 -5.44
CA THR A 202 13.06 3.13 -5.51
C THR A 202 13.77 2.24 -6.53
N PHE A 203 13.54 0.93 -6.46
CA PHE A 203 14.13 -0.01 -7.41
C PHE A 203 13.47 0.06 -8.79
N GLU A 204 12.17 0.35 -8.86
CA GLU A 204 11.47 0.66 -10.11
C GLU A 204 12.08 1.90 -10.77
N GLY A 205 12.29 2.97 -10.01
CA GLY A 205 12.90 4.22 -10.50
C GLY A 205 14.33 4.03 -11.00
N ILE A 206 15.16 3.29 -10.25
CA ILE A 206 16.53 2.94 -10.68
C ILE A 206 16.48 2.13 -11.98
N THR A 207 15.63 1.11 -12.04
CA THR A 207 15.51 0.24 -13.22
C THR A 207 15.04 1.04 -14.44
N LYS A 208 14.04 1.91 -14.26
CA LYS A 208 13.55 2.82 -15.29
C LYS A 208 14.65 3.75 -15.80
N ALA A 209 15.44 4.35 -14.91
CA ALA A 209 16.55 5.21 -15.28
C ALA A 209 17.65 4.46 -16.05
N MET A 210 17.92 3.19 -15.70
CA MET A 210 18.86 2.33 -16.43
C MET A 210 18.35 1.95 -17.82
N LEU A 211 17.07 1.54 -17.93
CA LEU A 211 16.45 1.17 -19.20
C LEU A 211 16.37 2.36 -20.16
N HIS A 212 16.10 3.57 -19.65
CA HIS A 212 16.05 4.78 -20.46
C HIS A 212 17.38 5.14 -21.14
N ARG A 213 18.52 4.66 -20.62
CA ARG A 213 19.84 4.84 -21.26
C ARG A 213 20.08 3.88 -22.42
N ILE A 214 19.26 2.85 -22.57
CA ILE A 214 19.37 1.89 -23.67
C ILE A 214 18.63 2.51 -24.87
N PRO A 215 19.24 2.57 -26.07
CA PRO A 215 18.66 3.24 -27.23
C PRO A 215 17.56 2.37 -27.89
N PHE A 216 16.57 1.94 -27.12
CA PHE A 216 15.38 1.29 -27.66
C PHE A 216 14.42 2.32 -28.23
N ASN A 217 13.72 1.96 -29.30
CA ASN A 217 12.65 2.79 -29.85
C ASN A 217 11.42 2.69 -28.94
N SER A 218 11.26 3.68 -28.05
CA SER A 218 10.18 3.77 -27.06
C SER A 218 8.77 3.87 -27.66
N GLY A 219 8.64 4.08 -28.98
CA GLY A 219 7.35 4.08 -29.68
C GLY A 219 6.78 2.68 -29.94
N LEU A 220 7.55 1.61 -29.69
CA LEU A 220 7.14 0.24 -29.98
C LEU A 220 6.48 -0.40 -28.73
N TRP A 221 5.24 -0.87 -28.88
CA TRP A 221 4.45 -1.42 -27.78
C TRP A 221 5.14 -2.58 -27.05
N TYR A 222 5.89 -3.42 -27.76
CA TYR A 222 6.59 -4.56 -27.17
C TYR A 222 7.82 -4.15 -26.35
N VAL A 223 8.48 -3.04 -26.72
CA VAL A 223 9.56 -2.45 -25.91
C VAL A 223 8.98 -1.93 -24.61
N PHE A 224 7.88 -1.18 -24.68
CA PHE A 224 7.17 -0.69 -23.49
C PHE A 224 6.71 -1.82 -22.56
N VAL A 225 6.15 -2.91 -23.11
CA VAL A 225 5.73 -4.08 -22.33
C VAL A 225 6.92 -4.72 -21.64
N PHE A 226 8.03 -4.91 -22.36
CA PHE A 226 9.25 -5.49 -21.78
C PHE A 226 9.84 -4.60 -20.67
N GLU A 227 9.92 -3.28 -20.90
CA GLU A 227 10.40 -2.32 -19.90
C GLU A 227 9.52 -2.34 -18.65
N SER A 228 8.19 -2.30 -18.83
CA SER A 228 7.22 -2.31 -17.73
C SER A 228 7.32 -3.58 -16.90
N ILE A 229 7.38 -4.76 -17.55
CA ILE A 229 7.56 -6.04 -16.86
C ILE A 229 8.87 -6.04 -16.07
N THR A 230 9.96 -5.58 -16.68
CA THR A 230 11.28 -5.54 -16.04
C THR A 230 11.27 -4.62 -14.82
N VAL A 231 10.71 -3.42 -14.93
CA VAL A 231 10.58 -2.45 -13.83
C VAL A 231 9.79 -3.04 -12.67
N VAL A 232 8.61 -3.60 -12.93
CA VAL A 232 7.76 -4.20 -11.88
C VAL A 232 8.45 -5.39 -11.21
N LEU A 233 9.09 -6.26 -12.00
CA LEU A 233 9.82 -7.42 -11.45
C LEU A 233 10.97 -6.98 -10.55
N MET A 234 11.75 -5.96 -10.93
CA MET A 234 12.84 -5.44 -10.12
C MET A 234 12.34 -4.75 -8.85
N GLY A 235 11.20 -4.05 -8.93
CA GLY A 235 10.49 -3.48 -7.79
C GLY A 235 10.08 -4.51 -6.72
N VAL A 236 9.91 -5.78 -7.11
CA VAL A 236 9.53 -6.86 -6.18
C VAL A 236 10.73 -7.72 -5.78
N ILE A 237 11.51 -8.20 -6.74
CA ILE A 237 12.59 -9.17 -6.52
C ILE A 237 13.72 -8.56 -5.69
N ILE A 238 14.14 -7.32 -5.98
CA ILE A 238 15.28 -6.72 -5.27
C ILE A 238 14.95 -6.48 -3.78
N PRO A 239 13.80 -5.89 -3.41
CA PRO A 239 13.39 -5.82 -2.00
C PRO A 239 13.28 -7.18 -1.30
N MET A 240 12.83 -8.23 -1.98
CA MET A 240 12.79 -9.59 -1.41
C MET A 240 14.20 -10.11 -1.09
N ILE A 241 15.16 -9.92 -1.99
CA ILE A 241 16.56 -10.29 -1.77
C ILE A 241 17.13 -9.46 -0.61
N LEU A 242 16.90 -8.15 -0.61
CA LEU A 242 17.34 -7.22 0.43
C LEU A 242 16.80 -7.66 1.82
N HIS A 243 15.51 -7.97 1.90
CA HIS A 243 14.89 -8.47 3.12
C HIS A 243 15.56 -9.75 3.64
N ARG A 244 15.72 -10.75 2.77
CA ARG A 244 16.21 -12.09 3.15
C ARG A 244 17.68 -12.07 3.55
N TRP A 245 18.53 -11.39 2.77
CA TRP A 245 19.98 -11.52 2.88
C TRP A 245 20.62 -10.42 3.74
N VAL A 246 20.02 -9.23 3.78
CA VAL A 246 20.61 -8.06 4.46
C VAL A 246 19.81 -7.70 5.71
N LEU A 247 18.53 -7.34 5.54
CA LEU A 247 17.78 -6.68 6.61
C LEU A 247 17.43 -7.60 7.77
N LYS A 248 17.13 -8.87 7.50
CA LYS A 248 16.80 -9.84 8.55
C LYS A 248 18.01 -10.29 9.37
N LYS A 249 19.23 -10.15 8.84
CA LYS A 249 20.46 -10.67 9.45
C LYS A 249 20.87 -9.88 10.70
N TYR A 250 20.82 -8.55 10.65
CA TYR A 250 21.32 -7.70 11.73
C TYR A 250 20.21 -7.22 12.67
N LYS A 251 20.52 -6.99 13.95
CA LYS A 251 19.54 -6.48 14.93
C LYS A 251 19.14 -5.04 14.63
N ILE A 252 20.10 -4.21 14.21
CA ILE A 252 19.89 -2.80 13.90
C ILE A 252 18.92 -2.67 12.72
N THR A 253 19.18 -3.37 11.61
CA THR A 253 18.32 -3.35 10.43
C THR A 253 16.91 -3.85 10.73
N ARG A 254 16.76 -4.89 11.58
CA ARG A 254 15.43 -5.33 12.02
C ARG A 254 14.65 -4.24 12.75
N ILE A 255 15.31 -3.49 13.64
CA ILE A 255 14.69 -2.37 14.35
C ILE A 255 14.33 -1.25 13.36
N LEU A 256 15.27 -0.88 12.49
CA LEU A 256 15.10 0.20 11.52
C LEU A 256 13.94 -0.09 10.55
N PHE A 257 13.77 -1.34 10.13
CA PHE A 257 12.72 -1.74 9.17
C PHE A 257 11.52 -2.45 9.81
N GLY A 258 11.40 -2.43 11.14
CA GLY A 258 10.22 -2.93 11.85
C GLY A 258 10.01 -4.44 11.74
N LEU A 259 11.07 -5.21 11.44
CA LEU A 259 11.05 -6.67 11.27
C LEU A 259 11.04 -7.40 12.62
#